data_AF-A0A7X9I8I2-F1
#
_entry.id   AF-A0A7X9I8I2-F1
#
_cell.length_a   1.000
_cell.length_b   1.000
_cell.length_c   1.000
_cell.angle_alpha   90.00
_cell.angle_beta   90.00
_cell.angle_gamma   90.00
#
_symmetry.space_group_name_H-M   'P 1'
#
loop_
_entity.id
_entity.type
_entity.pdbx_description
1 polymer ?
#
loop_
_entity_poly.entity_id
_entity_poly.type
_entity_poly.pdbx_seq_one_letter_code
_entity_poly.pdbx_strand_id
1 'polypeptide(L)'
;MATEKKICARCGKEIGTYEAQMKDGQPYHQECLDSIELDEHLDFLEQRFPTTDRKLARIIRQNMMLEEYAKQSARALKTIQSVIVLLVVISIIAAILQSCSTF
;
A
#
# COMPACT_ATOMS: atom_id res chain seq x y z
N MET A 1 5.95 8.87 58.12
CA MET A 1 5.26 7.74 57.46
C MET A 1 5.91 7.57 56.10
N ALA A 2 6.72 6.52 55.91
CA ALA A 2 7.34 6.24 54.63
C ALA A 2 6.24 5.77 53.67
N THR A 3 5.91 6.60 52.70
CA THR A 3 4.98 6.26 51.65
C THR A 3 5.65 5.27 50.72
N GLU A 4 5.18 4.02 50.74
CA GLU A 4 5.66 2.97 49.84
C GLU A 4 5.39 3.41 48.40
N LYS A 5 6.46 3.83 47.71
CA LYS A 5 6.38 4.24 46.32
C LYS A 5 6.21 3.00 45.46
N LYS A 6 5.05 2.85 44.84
CA LYS A 6 4.78 1.77 43.88
C LYS A 6 5.47 2.09 42.56
N ILE A 7 6.03 1.10 41.88
CA ILE A 7 6.66 1.27 40.56
C ILE A 7 5.73 0.70 39.49
N CYS A 8 5.36 1.49 38.49
CA CYS A 8 4.50 1.05 37.40
C CYS A 8 5.14 -0.11 36.63
N ALA A 9 4.45 -1.24 36.54
CA ALA A 9 4.96 -2.43 35.86
C ALA A 9 5.10 -2.26 34.34
N ARG A 10 4.39 -1.29 33.73
CA ARG A 10 4.49 -1.00 32.29
C ARG A 10 5.65 -0.06 31.94
N CYS A 11 5.72 1.10 32.59
CA CYS A 11 6.67 2.17 32.22
C CYS A 11 7.90 2.24 33.13
N GLY A 12 7.91 1.50 34.25
CA GLY A 12 9.02 1.46 35.21
C GLY A 12 9.18 2.72 36.07
N LYS A 13 8.26 3.69 35.97
CA LYS A 13 8.30 4.95 36.75
C LYS A 13 7.55 4.82 38.06
N GLU A 14 7.95 5.62 39.04
CA GLU A 14 7.24 5.74 40.32
C GLU A 14 5.79 6.20 40.10
N ILE A 15 4.85 5.56 40.81
CA ILE A 15 3.46 5.96 40.90
C ILE A 15 3.31 6.77 42.19
N GLY A 16 2.71 7.96 42.05
CA GLY A 16 2.40 8.81 43.19
C GLY A 16 1.53 8.09 44.23
N THR A 17 1.54 8.60 45.46
CA THR A 17 1.02 7.92 46.65
C THR A 17 -0.46 7.55 46.67
N TYR A 18 -1.28 8.07 45.76
CA TYR A 18 -2.74 7.99 45.89
C TYR A 18 -3.47 7.37 44.69
N GLU A 19 -2.81 7.10 43.56
CA GLU A 19 -3.51 6.77 42.30
C GLU A 19 -2.92 5.57 41.55
N ALA A 20 -2.40 4.57 42.27
CA ALA A 20 -1.97 3.32 41.63
C ALA A 20 -3.16 2.41 41.34
N GLN A 21 -3.41 2.14 40.06
CA GLN A 21 -4.33 1.10 39.63
C GLN A 21 -3.64 -0.26 39.76
N MET A 22 -4.38 -1.29 40.15
CA MET A 22 -3.85 -2.64 40.31
C MET A 22 -4.49 -3.56 39.27
N LYS A 23 -3.68 -4.19 38.42
CA LYS A 23 -4.10 -5.26 37.49
C LYS A 23 -3.16 -6.45 37.67
N ASP A 24 -3.72 -7.65 37.86
CA ASP A 24 -2.96 -8.89 38.08
C ASP A 24 -1.91 -8.82 39.21
N GLY A 25 -2.23 -8.08 40.27
CA GLY A 25 -1.33 -7.89 41.42
C GLY A 25 -0.17 -6.91 41.17
N GLN A 26 -0.10 -6.29 39.99
CA GLN A 26 0.91 -5.30 39.63
C GLN A 26 0.33 -3.89 39.60
N PRO A 27 1.09 -2.88 40.06
CA PRO A 27 0.64 -1.49 40.06
C PRO A 27 0.92 -0.81 38.70
N TYR A 28 -0.01 0.03 38.25
CA TYR A 28 0.05 0.78 37.00
C TYR A 28 -0.42 2.23 37.21
N HIS A 29 0.10 3.15 36.38
CA HIS A 29 -0.58 4.44 36.17
C HIS A 29 -1.90 4.19 35.42
N GLN A 30 -2.91 5.03 35.64
CA GLN A 30 -4.18 4.97 34.90
C GLN A 30 -3.95 4.93 33.38
N GLU A 31 -3.17 5.89 32.86
CA GLU A 31 -2.82 5.97 31.44
C GLU A 31 -2.11 4.71 30.92
N CYS A 32 -1.27 4.09 31.75
CA CYS A 32 -0.54 2.88 31.39
C CYS A 32 -1.48 1.68 31.34
N LEU A 33 -2.47 1.63 32.23
CA LEU A 33 -3.48 0.58 32.27
C LEU A 33 -4.44 0.68 31.07
N ASP A 34 -4.97 1.87 30.80
CA ASP A 34 -5.89 2.13 29.68
C ASP A 34 -5.26 1.73 28.34
N SER A 35 -3.95 1.94 28.21
CA SER A 35 -3.23 1.51 27.01
C SER A 35 -3.16 -0.02 26.87
N ILE A 36 -2.95 -0.75 27.96
CA ILE A 36 -2.85 -2.22 27.92
C ILE A 36 -4.20 -2.79 27.49
N GLU A 37 -5.30 -2.24 28.03
CA GLU A 37 -6.65 -2.64 27.64
C GLU A 37 -6.94 -2.34 26.16
N LEU A 38 -6.42 -1.20 25.66
CA LEU A 38 -6.51 -0.87 24.24
C LEU A 38 -5.67 -1.83 23.38
N ASP A 39 -4.43 -2.13 23.77
CA ASP A 39 -3.54 -3.06 23.06
C ASP A 39 -4.19 -4.46 22.98
N GLU A 40 -4.77 -4.97 24.09
CA GLU A 40 -5.53 -6.23 24.13
C GLU A 40 -6.72 -6.23 23.17
N HIS A 41 -7.43 -5.10 23.06
CA HIS A 41 -8.57 -4.98 22.13
C HIS A 41 -8.11 -4.87 20.67
N LEU A 42 -6.97 -4.22 20.40
CA LEU A 42 -6.40 -4.14 19.06
C LEU A 42 -5.90 -5.50 18.58
N ASP A 43 -5.23 -6.27 19.44
CA ASP A 43 -4.81 -7.65 19.15
C ASP A 43 -6.01 -8.53 18.80
N PHE A 44 -7.12 -8.39 19.53
CA PHE A 44 -8.37 -9.07 19.19
C PHE A 44 -8.91 -8.67 17.81
N LEU A 45 -8.87 -7.37 17.48
CA LEU A 45 -9.33 -6.88 16.18
C LEU A 45 -8.42 -7.36 15.04
N GLU A 46 -7.10 -7.38 15.21
CA GLU A 46 -6.16 -7.92 14.23
C GLU A 46 -6.39 -9.41 14.00
N GLN A 47 -6.62 -10.17 15.06
CA GLN A 47 -6.87 -11.60 14.98
C GLN A 47 -8.25 -11.93 14.37
N ARG A 48 -9.26 -11.08 14.62
CA ARG A 48 -10.63 -11.21 14.09
C ARG A 48 -10.76 -10.78 12.63
N PHE A 49 -9.94 -9.83 12.18
CA PHE A 49 -9.96 -9.29 10.82
C PHE A 49 -8.61 -9.50 10.10
N PRO A 50 -8.19 -10.75 9.81
CA PRO A 50 -6.90 -11.03 9.17
C PRO A 50 -6.83 -10.69 7.66
N THR A 51 -7.63 -9.72 7.17
CA THR A 51 -7.98 -9.62 5.74
C THR A 51 -7.88 -8.24 5.12
N THR A 52 -6.86 -7.46 5.48
CA THR A 52 -6.36 -6.42 4.58
C THR A 52 -5.41 -7.02 3.53
N ASP A 53 -4.62 -8.03 3.88
CA ASP A 53 -3.52 -8.49 3.00
C ASP A 53 -3.96 -9.34 1.79
N ARG A 54 -4.86 -10.32 1.97
CA ARG A 54 -5.21 -11.23 0.85
C ARG A 54 -6.05 -10.57 -0.25
N LYS A 55 -6.99 -9.69 0.12
CA LYS A 55 -7.79 -8.94 -0.86
C LYS A 55 -6.93 -7.89 -1.56
N LEU A 56 -6.10 -7.17 -0.80
CA LEU A 56 -5.17 -6.20 -1.35
C LEU A 56 -4.14 -6.86 -2.28
N ALA A 57 -3.55 -8.00 -1.91
CA ALA A 57 -2.64 -8.76 -2.77
C ALA A 57 -3.32 -9.23 -4.07
N ARG A 58 -4.61 -9.60 -4.03
CA ARG A 58 -5.37 -9.96 -5.23
C ARG A 58 -5.59 -8.75 -6.14
N ILE A 59 -5.93 -7.59 -5.57
CA ILE A 59 -6.10 -6.32 -6.29
C ILE A 59 -4.77 -5.86 -6.89
N ILE A 60 -3.68 -5.88 -6.13
CA ILE A 60 -2.33 -5.56 -6.61
C ILE A 60 -1.94 -6.48 -7.78
N ARG A 61 -2.18 -7.79 -7.67
CA ARG A 61 -1.93 -8.74 -8.76
C ARG A 61 -2.76 -8.46 -10.01
N GLN A 62 -4.04 -8.11 -9.84
CA GLN A 62 -4.90 -7.73 -10.98
C GLN A 62 -4.43 -6.42 -11.63
N ASN A 63 -4.00 -5.43 -10.84
CA ASN A 63 -3.51 -4.15 -11.35
C ASN A 63 -2.17 -4.30 -12.09
N MET A 64 -1.24 -5.13 -11.60
CA MET A 64 0.03 -5.40 -12.31
C MET A 64 -0.19 -6.03 -13.70
N MET A 65 -1.21 -6.88 -13.86
CA MET A 65 -1.55 -7.47 -15.16
C MET A 65 -2.11 -6.43 -16.14
N LEU A 66 -2.86 -5.44 -15.65
CA LEU A 66 -3.41 -4.37 -16.48
C LEU A 66 -2.32 -3.40 -16.96
N GLU A 67 -1.34 -3.08 -16.11
CA GLU A 67 -0.21 -2.23 -16.50
C GLU A 67 0.65 -2.87 -17.60
N GLU A 68 0.89 -4.19 -17.52
CA GLU A 68 1.66 -4.89 -18.55
C GLU A 68 0.89 -4.99 -19.87
N TYR A 69 -0.43 -5.22 -19.81
CA TYR A 69 -1.30 -5.16 -20.98
C TYR A 69 -1.29 -3.76 -21.64
N ALA A 70 -1.34 -2.69 -20.85
CA ALA A 70 -1.25 -1.31 -21.34
C ALA A 70 0.11 -1.01 -22.00
N LYS A 71 1.22 -1.54 -21.45
CA LYS A 71 2.54 -1.42 -22.09
C LYS A 71 2.60 -2.18 -23.41
N GLN A 72 2.00 -3.37 -23.48
CA GLN A 72 1.97 -4.17 -24.69
C GLN A 72 1.15 -3.50 -25.80
N SER A 73 -0.01 -2.95 -25.48
CA SER A 73 -0.85 -2.22 -26.44
C SER A 73 -0.17 -0.93 -26.95
N ALA A 74 0.55 -0.21 -26.09
CA ALA A 74 1.33 0.96 -26.49
C ALA A 74 2.46 0.63 -27.48
N ARG A 75 3.14 -0.53 -27.31
CA ARG A 75 4.13 -1.00 -28.28
C ARG A 75 3.50 -1.35 -29.63
N ALA A 76 2.35 -2.03 -29.61
CA ALA A 76 1.60 -2.36 -30.82
C ALA A 76 1.11 -1.10 -31.56
N LEU A 77 0.68 -0.06 -30.85
CA LEU A 77 0.26 1.19 -31.48
C LEU A 77 1.43 1.88 -32.22
N LYS A 78 2.63 1.88 -31.62
CA LYS A 78 3.83 2.44 -32.25
C LYS A 78 4.22 1.69 -33.52
N THR A 79 4.13 0.37 -33.54
CA THR A 79 4.44 -0.42 -34.74
C THR A 79 3.42 -0.16 -35.84
N ILE A 80 2.12 -0.12 -35.51
CA ILE A 80 1.05 0.22 -36.46
C ILE A 80 1.28 1.62 -37.05
N GLN A 81 1.58 2.61 -36.20
CA GLN A 81 1.85 3.98 -36.66
C GLN A 81 3.06 4.02 -37.62
N SER A 82 4.13 3.29 -37.31
CA SER A 82 5.30 3.21 -38.19
C SER A 82 4.97 2.58 -39.55
N VAL A 83 4.12 1.54 -39.58
CA VAL A 83 3.67 0.89 -40.83
C VAL A 83 2.81 1.85 -41.66
N ILE A 84 1.88 2.58 -41.03
CA ILE A 84 1.03 3.56 -41.73
C ILE A 84 1.90 4.65 -42.39
N VAL A 85 2.88 5.19 -41.66
CA VAL A 85 3.80 6.20 -42.21
C VAL A 85 4.55 5.64 -43.42
N LEU A 86 5.05 4.41 -43.33
CA LEU A 86 5.76 3.76 -44.44
C LEU A 86 4.86 3.60 -45.69
N LEU A 87 3.61 3.17 -45.51
CA LEU A 87 2.66 3.02 -46.61
C LEU A 87 2.33 4.34 -47.30
N VAL A 88 2.18 5.42 -46.51
CA VAL A 88 1.96 6.78 -47.04
C VAL A 88 3.15 7.23 -47.87
N VAL A 89 4.38 7.04 -47.37
CA VAL A 89 5.61 7.39 -48.09
C VAL A 89 5.72 6.63 -49.41
N ILE A 90 5.48 5.31 -49.40
CA ILE A 90 5.50 4.48 -50.62
C ILE A 90 4.47 4.99 -51.63
N SER A 91 3.26 5.33 -51.18
CA SER A 91 2.20 5.85 -52.04
C SER A 91 2.59 7.17 -52.71
N ILE A 92 3.24 8.07 -51.96
CA ILE A 92 3.75 9.35 -52.49
C ILE A 92 4.84 9.12 -53.54
N ILE A 93 5.81 8.24 -53.25
CA ILE A 93 6.89 7.92 -54.19
C ILE A 93 6.32 7.32 -55.48
N ALA A 94 5.37 6.39 -55.37
CA ALA A 94 4.73 5.79 -56.53
C ALA A 94 4.02 6.82 -57.41
N ALA A 95 3.31 7.79 -56.81
CA ALA A 95 2.63 8.86 -57.54
C ALA A 95 3.61 9.79 -58.28
N ILE A 96 4.75 10.12 -57.66
CA ILE A 96 5.82 10.92 -58.29
C ILE A 96 6.39 10.17 -59.50
N LEU A 97 6.72 8.88 -59.34
CA LEU A 97 7.26 8.05 -60.42
C LEU A 97 6.28 7.92 -61.59
N GLN A 98 4.98 7.72 -61.32
CA GLN A 98 3.95 7.71 -62.35
C GLN A 98 3.89 9.03 -63.12
N SER A 99 3.97 10.16 -62.42
CA SER A 99 3.94 11.50 -63.03
C SER A 99 5.16 11.78 -63.92
N CYS A 100 6.33 11.23 -63.57
CA CYS A 100 7.53 11.30 -64.41
C CYS A 100 7.48 10.38 -65.63
N SER A 101 6.73 9.27 -65.59
CA SER A 101 6.59 8.35 -66.73
C SER A 101 5.62 8.83 -67.81
N THR A 102 4.75 9.78 -67.47
CA THR A 102 3.76 10.39 -68.37
C THR A 102 4.25 11.64 -69.10
N PHE A 103 5.47 12.11 -68.80
CA PHE A 103 6.17 13.19 -69.50
C PHE A 103 7.24 12.62 -70.44
#